data_AF-A0A3G9JQQ3-F1
#
_entry.id   AF-A0A3G9JQQ3-F1
#
_cell.length_a   1.000
_cell.length_b   1.000
_cell.length_c   1.000
_cell.angle_alpha   90.00
_cell.angle_beta   90.00
_cell.angle_gamma   90.00
#
_symmetry.space_group_name_H-M   'P 1'
#
loop_
_entity.id
_entity.type
_entity.pdbx_description
1 polymer ?
#
loop_
_entity_poly.entity_id
_entity_poly.type
_entity_poly.pdbx_seq_one_letter_code
_entity_poly.pdbx_strand_id
1 'polypeptide(L)'
;MEQNTPRFDSQTGQRLPELPTQEDKKRKKIIMSVVVAIIIATASYIIYVNFFKKTHVDLTKNISVRFSGTSGSDYTASSMVSNDFQYDESDARLNLFYKSITYTFDKSSGLSNGDTIKVTVKYNTVLVDELKLKIDTTSKTVKVKGLAERFTNASKISGDILSEMKAEATSKITQMASSATTSSFKVSAKLYSL
;
A
#
# COMPACT_ATOMS: atom_id res chain seq x y z
N MET A 1 -75.14 -21.55 0.20
CA MET A 1 -73.86 -21.98 -0.40
C MET A 1 -74.13 -22.18 -1.89
N GLU A 2 -73.85 -21.17 -2.70
CA GLU A 2 -74.05 -21.25 -4.15
C GLU A 2 -72.88 -22.05 -4.73
N GLN A 3 -73.13 -23.27 -5.18
CA GLN A 3 -72.09 -24.11 -5.79
C GLN A 3 -71.84 -23.59 -7.22
N ASN A 4 -70.60 -23.19 -7.49
CA ASN A 4 -70.14 -22.73 -8.79
C ASN A 4 -70.04 -23.94 -9.76
N THR A 5 -71.10 -24.23 -10.50
CA THR A 5 -71.13 -25.35 -11.46
C THR A 5 -70.26 -25.02 -12.68
N PRO A 6 -69.33 -25.91 -13.10
CA PRO A 6 -68.46 -25.63 -14.23
C PRO A 6 -69.25 -25.51 -15.54
N ARG A 7 -68.97 -24.44 -16.30
CA ARG A 7 -69.53 -24.22 -17.63
C ARG A 7 -68.67 -24.91 -18.68
N PHE A 8 -69.30 -25.51 -19.69
CA PHE A 8 -68.64 -26.26 -20.77
C PHE A 8 -68.91 -25.60 -22.12
N ASP A 9 -67.95 -25.69 -23.03
CA ASP A 9 -68.00 -25.11 -24.38
C ASP A 9 -68.96 -25.93 -25.24
N SER A 10 -69.93 -25.28 -25.87
CA SER A 10 -70.99 -25.95 -26.63
C SER A 10 -70.54 -26.52 -27.98
N GLN A 11 -69.35 -26.16 -28.46
CA GLN A 11 -68.78 -26.63 -29.73
C GLN A 11 -67.75 -27.75 -29.53
N THR A 12 -66.99 -27.70 -28.44
CA THR A 12 -65.85 -28.59 -28.19
C THR A 12 -66.03 -29.50 -26.97
N GLY A 13 -67.07 -29.29 -26.15
CA GLY A 13 -67.35 -30.08 -24.95
C GLY A 13 -66.30 -29.93 -23.84
N GLN A 14 -65.31 -29.05 -24.02
CA GLN A 14 -64.26 -28.81 -23.03
C GLN A 14 -64.76 -27.87 -21.94
N ARG A 15 -64.28 -28.03 -20.70
CA ARG A 15 -64.58 -27.09 -19.61
C ARG A 15 -64.09 -25.70 -20.03
N LEU A 16 -64.97 -24.71 -19.95
CA LEU A 16 -64.55 -23.31 -20.13
C LEU A 16 -63.51 -23.00 -19.05
N PRO A 17 -62.41 -22.32 -19.42
CA PRO A 17 -61.45 -21.86 -18.43
C PRO A 17 -62.17 -20.97 -17.41
N GLU A 18 -62.02 -21.28 -16.13
CA GLU A 18 -62.59 -20.47 -15.05
C GLU A 18 -62.02 -19.05 -15.15
N LEU A 19 -62.92 -18.06 -15.25
CA LEU A 19 -62.52 -16.66 -15.36
C LEU A 19 -61.75 -16.27 -14.08
N PRO A 20 -60.59 -15.60 -14.20
CA PRO A 20 -59.76 -15.30 -13.05
C PRO A 20 -60.53 -14.42 -12.06
N THR A 21 -60.59 -14.85 -10.80
CA THR A 21 -61.28 -14.13 -9.75
C THR A 21 -60.57 -12.79 -9.45
N GLN A 22 -61.27 -11.86 -8.80
CA GLN A 22 -60.66 -10.57 -8.41
C GLN A 22 -59.49 -10.75 -7.45
N GLU A 23 -59.53 -11.79 -6.61
CA GLU A 23 -58.44 -12.16 -5.71
C GLU A 23 -57.21 -12.64 -6.49
N ASP A 24 -57.40 -13.48 -7.51
CA ASP A 24 -56.31 -13.97 -8.38
C ASP A 24 -55.62 -12.83 -9.14
N LYS A 25 -56.40 -11.86 -9.61
CA LYS A 25 -55.87 -10.66 -10.28
C LYS A 25 -55.03 -9.80 -9.33
N LYS A 26 -55.47 -9.65 -8.07
CA LYS A 26 -54.73 -8.87 -7.05
C LYS A 26 -53.43 -9.58 -6.66
N ARG A 27 -53.47 -10.90 -6.45
CA ARG A 27 -52.26 -11.72 -6.17
C ARG A 27 -51.26 -11.67 -7.32
N LYS A 28 -51.70 -11.80 -8.58
CA LYS A 28 -50.82 -11.66 -9.76
C LYS A 28 -50.16 -10.28 -9.86
N LYS A 29 -50.87 -9.19 -9.55
CA LYS A 29 -50.29 -7.84 -9.51
C LYS A 29 -49.23 -7.69 -8.41
N ILE A 30 -49.49 -8.24 -7.22
CA ILE A 30 -48.51 -8.24 -6.12
C ILE A 30 -47.26 -9.02 -6.52
N ILE A 31 -47.42 -10.23 -7.08
CA ILE A 31 -46.30 -11.06 -7.55
C ILE A 31 -45.49 -10.31 -8.62
N MET A 32 -46.14 -9.70 -9.61
CA MET A 32 -45.46 -8.90 -10.63
C MET A 32 -44.68 -7.72 -10.03
N SER A 33 -45.23 -7.04 -9.02
CA SER A 33 -44.54 -5.94 -8.34
C SER A 33 -43.28 -6.42 -7.60
N VAL A 34 -43.34 -7.59 -6.96
CA VAL A 34 -42.20 -8.21 -6.28
C VAL A 34 -41.11 -8.61 -7.28
N VAL A 35 -41.49 -9.19 -8.42
CA VAL A 35 -40.55 -9.56 -9.49
C VAL A 35 -39.83 -8.33 -10.04
N VAL A 36 -40.56 -7.23 -10.29
CA VAL A 36 -39.96 -5.96 -10.75
C VAL A 36 -39.00 -5.39 -9.69
N ALA A 37 -39.37 -5.42 -8.41
CA ALA A 37 -38.49 -4.96 -7.34
C ALA A 37 -37.19 -5.77 -7.25
N ILE A 38 -37.25 -7.09 -7.44
CA ILE A 38 -36.06 -7.97 -7.47
C ILE A 38 -35.17 -7.62 -8.66
N ILE A 39 -35.74 -7.38 -9.85
CA ILE A 39 -34.97 -6.98 -11.05
C ILE A 39 -34.27 -5.64 -10.83
N ILE A 40 -34.96 -4.68 -10.22
CA ILE A 40 -34.36 -3.39 -9.88
C ILE A 40 -33.22 -3.59 -8.87
N ALA A 41 -33.44 -4.39 -7.81
CA ALA A 41 -32.42 -4.65 -6.80
C ALA A 41 -31.18 -5.36 -7.38
N THR A 42 -31.36 -6.33 -8.27
CA THR A 42 -30.24 -7.02 -8.94
C THR A 42 -29.51 -6.09 -9.91
N ALA A 43 -30.23 -5.30 -10.69
CA ALA A 43 -29.62 -4.28 -11.57
C ALA A 43 -28.85 -3.23 -10.75
N SER A 44 -29.43 -2.71 -9.67
CA SER A 44 -28.77 -1.78 -8.74
C SER A 44 -27.53 -2.40 -8.10
N TYR A 45 -27.59 -3.67 -7.69
CA TYR A 45 -26.44 -4.39 -7.12
C TYR A 45 -25.31 -4.57 -8.14
N ILE A 46 -25.63 -4.98 -9.38
CA ILE A 46 -24.65 -5.10 -10.47
C ILE A 46 -23.99 -3.74 -10.73
N ILE A 47 -24.78 -2.67 -10.81
CA ILE A 47 -24.27 -1.30 -10.97
C ILE A 47 -23.37 -0.91 -9.79
N TYR A 48 -23.78 -1.19 -8.54
CA TYR A 48 -23.00 -0.90 -7.34
C TYR A 48 -21.64 -1.60 -7.35
N VAL A 49 -21.61 -2.91 -7.61
CA VAL A 49 -20.37 -3.70 -7.64
C VAL A 49 -19.49 -3.34 -8.84
N ASN A 50 -20.09 -2.90 -9.95
CA ASN A 50 -19.32 -2.58 -11.16
C ASN A 50 -18.75 -1.16 -11.17
N PHE A 51 -19.49 -0.18 -10.63
CA PHE A 51 -19.12 1.24 -10.71
C PHE A 51 -18.69 1.84 -9.37
N PHE A 52 -19.31 1.43 -8.26
CA PHE A 52 -19.15 2.10 -6.97
C PHE A 52 -18.18 1.39 -6.02
N LYS A 53 -18.07 0.06 -6.08
CA LYS A 53 -17.10 -0.71 -5.29
C LYS A 53 -15.70 -0.64 -5.92
N LYS A 54 -14.98 0.46 -5.69
CA LYS A 54 -13.55 0.58 -6.03
C LYS A 54 -12.69 0.49 -4.78
N THR A 55 -11.63 -0.32 -4.83
CA THR A 55 -10.67 -0.43 -3.73
C THR A 55 -9.68 0.72 -3.80
N HIS A 56 -9.61 1.53 -2.75
CA HIS A 56 -8.68 2.63 -2.65
C HIS A 56 -7.27 2.12 -2.35
N VAL A 57 -6.30 2.58 -3.14
CA VAL A 57 -4.89 2.18 -3.02
C VAL A 57 -4.01 3.43 -3.01
N ASP A 58 -3.25 3.58 -1.93
CA ASP A 58 -2.17 4.56 -1.84
C ASP A 58 -0.85 3.86 -2.18
N LEU A 59 -0.27 4.20 -3.34
CA LEU A 59 0.97 3.59 -3.81
C LEU A 59 2.22 4.17 -3.13
N THR A 60 2.07 5.19 -2.30
CA THR A 60 3.18 5.95 -1.70
C THR A 60 3.34 5.75 -0.19
N LYS A 61 2.34 5.14 0.45
CA LYS A 61 2.22 5.00 1.91
C LYS A 61 3.51 4.46 2.55
N ASN A 62 4.06 3.37 2.02
CA ASN A 62 5.22 2.68 2.58
C ASN A 62 6.52 2.90 1.79
N ILE A 63 6.57 3.92 0.92
CA ILE A 63 7.81 4.26 0.21
C ILE A 63 8.89 4.70 1.20
N SER A 64 9.99 3.96 1.18
CA SER A 64 11.26 4.28 1.82
C SER A 64 12.34 4.40 0.76
N VAL A 65 13.12 5.48 0.82
CA VAL A 65 14.24 5.72 -0.11
C VAL A 65 15.53 5.77 0.68
N ARG A 66 16.49 4.94 0.28
CA ARG A 66 17.86 4.98 0.79
C ARG A 66 18.77 5.57 -0.26
N PHE A 67 19.53 6.60 0.12
CA PHE A 67 20.55 7.20 -0.71
C PHE A 67 21.91 6.71 -0.25
N SER A 68 22.79 6.37 -1.18
CA SER A 68 24.20 6.11 -0.92
C SER A 68 25.07 6.92 -1.87
N GLY A 69 26.21 7.39 -1.39
CA GLY A 69 27.12 8.24 -2.17
C GLY A 69 27.67 9.40 -1.35
N THR A 70 28.30 10.34 -2.05
CA THR A 70 28.87 11.55 -1.47
C THR A 70 27.96 12.74 -1.76
N SER A 71 27.67 13.56 -0.74
CA SER A 71 26.86 14.76 -0.86
C SER A 71 27.51 15.74 -1.86
N GLY A 72 26.74 16.18 -2.86
CA GLY A 72 27.19 17.15 -3.86
C GLY A 72 28.13 16.60 -4.94
N SER A 73 28.34 15.28 -5.03
CA SER A 73 29.11 14.70 -6.13
C SER A 73 28.28 14.56 -7.42
N ASP A 74 28.94 14.73 -8.57
CA ASP A 74 28.34 14.48 -9.89
C ASP A 74 28.05 13.00 -10.15
N TYR A 75 28.71 12.11 -9.41
CA TYR A 75 28.40 10.67 -9.43
C TYR A 75 26.99 10.43 -8.88
N THR A 76 26.23 9.57 -9.56
CA THR A 76 24.87 9.22 -9.14
C THR A 76 24.89 8.65 -7.72
N ALA A 77 24.20 9.34 -6.81
CA ALA A 77 23.85 8.74 -5.54
C ALA A 77 22.93 7.56 -5.85
N SER A 78 23.35 6.35 -5.51
CA SER A 78 22.52 5.18 -5.75
C SER A 78 21.32 5.24 -4.81
N SER A 79 20.12 5.31 -5.39
CA SER A 79 18.87 5.36 -4.64
C SER A 79 18.16 4.01 -4.73
N MET A 80 17.89 3.39 -3.59
CA MET A 80 17.05 2.20 -3.52
C MET A 80 15.68 2.59 -2.99
N VAL A 81 14.63 2.30 -3.76
CA VAL A 81 13.24 2.45 -3.32
C VAL A 81 12.74 1.10 -2.87
N SER A 82 12.26 1.04 -1.63
CA SER A 82 11.49 -0.10 -1.14
C SER A 82 10.09 0.37 -0.79
N ASN A 83 9.10 -0.47 -1.09
CA ASN A 83 7.72 -0.22 -0.73
C ASN A 83 7.10 -1.55 -0.32
N ASP A 84 6.65 -1.60 0.93
CA ASP A 84 6.07 -2.81 1.51
C ASP A 84 4.55 -2.76 1.29
N PHE A 85 4.10 -3.40 0.22
CA PHE A 85 2.68 -3.47 -0.10
C PHE A 85 2.05 -4.65 0.62
N GLN A 86 1.07 -4.38 1.47
CA GLN A 86 0.27 -5.43 2.11
C GLN A 86 -0.88 -5.81 1.16
N TYR A 87 -0.79 -6.96 0.51
CA TYR A 87 -1.83 -7.47 -0.38
C TYR A 87 -1.90 -9.00 -0.36
N ASP A 88 -2.99 -9.55 -0.90
CA ASP A 88 -3.13 -10.99 -1.07
C ASP A 88 -2.28 -11.47 -2.26
N GLU A 89 -1.11 -12.02 -1.98
CA GLU A 89 -0.19 -12.53 -3.01
C GLU A 89 -0.72 -13.75 -3.77
N SER A 90 -1.76 -14.43 -3.26
CA SER A 90 -2.39 -15.56 -3.93
C SER A 90 -3.24 -15.14 -5.14
N ASP A 91 -3.69 -13.88 -5.17
CA ASP A 91 -4.31 -13.30 -6.35
C ASP A 91 -3.23 -12.98 -7.40
N ALA A 92 -3.16 -13.81 -8.44
CA ALA A 92 -2.17 -13.67 -9.50
C ALA A 92 -2.20 -12.31 -10.21
N ARG A 93 -3.38 -11.69 -10.35
CA ARG A 93 -3.52 -10.39 -11.01
C ARG A 93 -3.07 -9.26 -10.11
N LEU A 94 -3.43 -9.33 -8.83
CA LEU A 94 -2.97 -8.37 -7.82
C LEU A 94 -1.46 -8.44 -7.66
N ASN A 95 -0.89 -9.65 -7.62
CA ASN A 95 0.55 -9.88 -7.60
C ASN A 95 1.26 -9.31 -8.83
N LEU A 96 0.69 -9.53 -10.02
CA LEU A 96 1.23 -8.94 -11.25
C LEU A 96 1.20 -7.41 -11.21
N PHE A 97 0.11 -6.82 -10.73
CA PHE A 97 -0.02 -5.37 -10.58
C PHE A 97 1.09 -4.81 -9.69
N TYR A 98 1.26 -5.32 -8.47
CA TYR A 98 2.27 -4.82 -7.54
C TYR A 98 3.71 -5.06 -8.03
N LYS A 99 3.98 -6.20 -8.70
CA LYS A 99 5.29 -6.47 -9.32
C LYS A 99 5.61 -5.58 -10.53
N SER A 100 4.59 -5.05 -11.21
CA SER A 100 4.77 -4.13 -12.35
C SER A 100 5.14 -2.70 -11.93
N ILE A 101 5.05 -2.39 -10.63
CA ILE A 101 5.30 -1.05 -10.13
C ILE A 101 6.78 -0.69 -10.26
N THR A 102 7.03 0.48 -10.83
CA THR A 102 8.37 1.07 -10.95
C THR A 102 8.40 2.49 -10.43
N TYR A 103 9.59 3.02 -10.16
CA TYR A 103 9.78 4.33 -9.54
C TYR A 103 10.67 5.21 -10.40
N THR A 104 10.31 6.49 -10.50
CA THR A 104 11.10 7.52 -11.18
C THR A 104 11.34 8.70 -10.24
N PHE A 105 12.48 9.35 -10.39
CA PHE A 105 12.88 10.51 -9.62
C PHE A 105 12.97 11.73 -10.53
N ASP A 106 12.63 12.91 -10.01
CA ASP A 106 12.83 14.19 -10.69
C ASP A 106 14.31 14.61 -10.76
N LYS A 107 15.13 14.17 -9.79
CA LYS A 107 16.57 14.39 -9.74
C LYS A 107 17.28 13.13 -9.26
N SER A 108 18.32 12.70 -9.97
CA SER A 108 19.09 11.47 -9.68
C SER A 108 20.59 11.65 -9.49
N SER A 109 21.13 12.85 -9.73
CA SER A 109 22.55 13.19 -9.58
C SER A 109 22.73 14.54 -8.88
N GLY A 110 23.93 14.81 -8.37
CA GLY A 110 24.23 16.06 -7.66
C GLY A 110 23.34 16.28 -6.44
N LEU A 111 22.95 15.20 -5.76
CA LEU A 111 22.11 15.26 -4.58
C LEU A 111 22.95 15.61 -3.36
N SER A 112 22.43 16.51 -2.53
CA SER A 112 23.04 16.89 -1.25
C SER A 112 22.14 16.56 -0.08
N ASN A 113 22.71 16.32 1.10
CA ASN A 113 21.92 16.22 2.32
C ASN A 113 21.08 17.49 2.49
N GLY A 114 19.77 17.34 2.68
CA GLY A 114 18.84 18.46 2.75
C GLY A 114 18.03 18.68 1.48
N ASP A 115 18.48 18.18 0.33
CA ASP A 115 17.72 18.24 -0.92
C ASP A 115 16.38 17.53 -0.77
N THR A 116 15.41 18.01 -1.53
CA THR A 116 14.06 17.45 -1.57
C THR A 116 13.82 16.92 -2.97
N ILE A 117 13.50 15.64 -3.10
CA ILE A 117 13.25 14.99 -4.39
C ILE A 117 11.84 14.40 -4.42
N LYS A 118 11.24 14.38 -5.61
CA LYS A 118 9.94 13.79 -5.86
C LYS A 118 10.09 12.38 -6.43
N VAL A 119 9.64 11.39 -5.66
CA VAL A 119 9.47 10.01 -6.12
C VAL A 119 8.10 9.91 -6.78
N THR A 120 8.06 9.43 -8.02
CA THR A 120 6.82 9.17 -8.75
C THR A 120 6.70 7.68 -9.03
N VAL A 121 5.55 7.11 -8.70
CA VAL A 121 5.21 5.71 -8.92
C VAL A 121 4.63 5.55 -10.33
N LYS A 122 5.16 4.61 -11.09
CA LYS A 122 4.64 4.19 -12.39
C LYS A 122 3.99 2.82 -12.21
N TYR A 123 2.79 2.68 -12.78
CA TYR A 123 1.96 1.48 -12.63
C TYR A 123 1.24 1.19 -13.94
N ASN A 124 0.77 -0.05 -14.10
CA ASN A 124 0.01 -0.47 -15.27
C ASN A 124 -1.46 -0.07 -15.12
N THR A 125 -1.92 0.88 -15.95
CA THR A 125 -3.30 1.39 -15.92
C THR A 125 -4.34 0.34 -16.32
N VAL A 126 -3.99 -0.60 -17.21
CA VAL A 126 -4.89 -1.67 -17.63
C VAL A 126 -5.24 -2.57 -16.44
N LEU A 127 -4.23 -2.94 -15.64
CA LEU A 127 -4.45 -3.76 -14.44
C LEU A 127 -5.24 -3.00 -13.36
N VAL A 128 -5.07 -1.67 -13.24
CA VAL A 128 -5.87 -0.84 -12.32
C VAL A 128 -7.35 -0.89 -12.68
N ASP A 129 -7.67 -0.77 -13.98
CA ASP A 129 -9.05 -0.79 -14.45
C ASP A 129 -9.68 -2.19 -14.29
N GLU A 130 -8.94 -3.24 -14.65
CA GLU A 130 -9.38 -4.64 -14.49
C GLU A 130 -9.63 -5.02 -13.02
N LEU A 131 -8.74 -4.58 -12.12
CA LEU A 131 -8.84 -4.82 -10.69
C LEU A 131 -9.78 -3.81 -9.98
N LYS A 132 -10.36 -2.87 -10.71
CA LYS A 132 -11.24 -1.80 -10.20
C LYS A 132 -10.61 -1.02 -9.04
N LEU A 133 -9.30 -0.78 -9.13
CA LEU A 133 -8.56 -0.02 -8.13
C LEU A 133 -8.78 1.48 -8.36
N LYS A 134 -8.81 2.23 -7.27
CA LYS A 134 -8.77 3.69 -7.28
C LYS A 134 -7.47 4.14 -6.64
N ILE A 135 -6.60 4.71 -7.45
CA ILE A 135 -5.28 5.17 -6.99
C ILE A 135 -5.44 6.56 -6.37
N ASP A 136 -5.13 6.70 -5.09
CA ASP A 136 -5.30 7.97 -4.36
C ASP A 136 -4.09 8.89 -4.55
N THR A 137 -2.88 8.35 -4.42
CA THR A 137 -1.62 9.11 -4.54
C THR A 137 -0.58 8.31 -5.33
N THR A 138 0.18 9.02 -6.17
CA THR A 138 1.17 8.45 -7.10
C THR A 138 2.55 9.08 -6.97
N SER A 139 2.70 10.09 -6.11
CA SER A 139 4.00 10.72 -5.88
C SER A 139 4.17 11.16 -4.45
N LYS A 140 5.39 11.04 -3.94
CA LYS A 140 5.78 11.47 -2.60
C LYS A 140 7.10 12.20 -2.64
N THR A 141 7.16 13.25 -1.86
CA THR A 141 8.37 14.04 -1.68
C THR A 141 9.18 13.48 -0.52
N VAL A 142 10.48 13.26 -0.74
CA VAL A 142 11.40 12.74 0.28
C VAL A 142 12.61 13.65 0.42
N LYS A 143 13.10 13.79 1.66
CA LYS A 143 14.29 14.56 1.97
C LYS A 143 15.51 13.66 1.92
N VAL A 144 16.53 14.06 1.18
CA VAL A 144 17.82 13.37 1.08
C VAL A 144 18.57 13.51 2.39
N LYS A 145 19.01 12.38 2.95
CA LYS A 145 19.79 12.29 4.18
C LYS A 145 20.75 11.12 4.10
N GLY A 146 21.84 11.17 4.86
CA GLY A 146 22.79 10.07 5.01
C GLY A 146 23.84 9.95 3.90
N LEU A 147 23.94 10.94 3.00
CA LEU A 147 25.06 11.04 2.08
C LEU A 147 26.32 11.44 2.85
N ALA A 148 27.47 10.87 2.49
CA ALA A 148 28.75 11.21 3.12
C ALA A 148 29.15 12.64 2.73
N GLU A 149 29.51 13.48 3.70
CA GLU A 149 29.94 14.85 3.44
C GLU A 149 31.46 14.94 3.35
N ARG A 150 31.96 15.68 2.35
CA ARG A 150 33.38 16.03 2.24
C ARG A 150 33.55 17.50 2.58
N PHE A 151 34.19 17.78 3.70
CA PHE A 151 34.53 19.15 4.09
C PHE A 151 35.85 19.54 3.43
N THR A 152 35.84 20.63 2.66
CA THR A 152 37.06 21.17 2.03
C THR A 152 37.96 21.90 3.02
N ASN A 153 37.45 22.28 4.19
CA ASN A 153 38.22 22.85 5.29
C ASN A 153 37.47 22.73 6.63
N ALA A 154 38.21 22.86 7.73
CA ALA A 154 37.70 22.67 9.09
C ALA A 154 36.55 23.62 9.47
N SER A 155 36.47 24.81 8.86
CA SER A 155 35.41 25.80 9.12
C SER A 155 34.02 25.37 8.67
N LYS A 156 33.93 24.36 7.78
CA LYS A 156 32.66 23.82 7.26
C LYS A 156 32.12 22.66 8.11
N ILE A 157 32.90 22.15 9.06
CA ILE A 157 32.46 21.12 10.00
C ILE A 157 31.56 21.79 11.05
N SER A 158 30.31 21.34 11.18
CA SER A 158 29.40 21.89 12.18
C SER A 158 29.86 21.53 13.61
N GLY A 159 29.48 22.36 14.58
CA GLY A 159 29.78 22.09 16.00
C GLY A 159 29.20 20.77 16.48
N ASP A 160 28.03 20.38 15.98
CA ASP A 160 27.35 19.13 16.32
C ASP A 160 28.16 17.92 15.85
N ILE A 161 28.61 17.92 14.58
CA ILE A 161 29.48 16.86 14.03
C ILE A 161 30.78 16.78 14.84
N LEU A 162 31.38 17.93 15.19
CA LEU A 162 32.61 17.95 15.98
C LEU A 162 32.39 17.37 17.39
N SER A 163 31.24 17.62 18.00
CA SER A 163 30.87 17.09 19.31
C SER A 163 30.66 15.58 19.26
N GLU A 164 29.93 15.07 18.27
CA GLU A 164 29.76 13.62 18.06
C GLU A 164 31.09 12.92 17.77
N MET A 165 31.93 13.50 16.91
CA MET A 165 33.26 12.97 16.63
C MET A 165 34.12 12.90 17.89
N LYS A 166 34.09 13.94 18.74
CA LYS A 166 34.80 13.94 20.04
C LYS A 166 34.26 12.87 20.97
N ALA A 167 32.95 12.70 21.05
CA ALA A 167 32.32 11.70 21.90
C ALA A 167 32.69 10.27 21.46
N GLU A 168 32.60 9.97 20.15
CA GLU A 168 32.97 8.65 19.62
C GLU A 168 34.47 8.38 19.78
N ALA A 169 35.33 9.37 19.49
CA ALA A 169 36.78 9.24 19.70
C ALA A 169 37.11 9.00 21.17
N THR A 170 36.51 9.74 22.09
CA THR A 170 36.71 9.57 23.55
C THR A 170 36.24 8.19 24.01
N SER A 171 35.10 7.72 23.49
CA SER A 171 34.58 6.37 23.78
C SER A 171 35.55 5.28 23.32
N LYS A 172 36.03 5.34 22.07
CA LYS A 172 36.99 4.36 21.54
C LYS A 172 38.33 4.39 22.28
N ILE A 173 38.85 5.58 22.58
CA ILE A 173 40.09 5.72 23.37
C ILE A 173 39.91 5.13 24.76
N THR A 174 38.77 5.40 25.42
CA THR A 174 38.48 4.86 26.77
C THR A 174 38.35 3.34 26.74
N GLN A 175 37.72 2.78 25.71
CA GLN A 175 37.62 1.34 25.51
C GLN A 175 38.99 0.70 25.30
N MET A 176 39.84 1.29 24.45
CA MET A 176 41.22 0.84 24.21
C MET A 176 42.10 0.97 25.48
N ALA A 177 41.94 2.04 26.25
CA ALA A 177 42.66 2.22 27.50
C ALA A 177 42.24 1.15 28.53
N SER A 178 40.93 0.92 28.68
CA SER A 178 40.39 -0.08 29.62
C SER A 178 40.83 -1.50 29.26
N SER A 179 40.90 -1.86 27.97
CA SER A 179 41.39 -3.17 27.52
C SER A 179 42.91 -3.32 27.72
N ALA A 180 43.69 -2.24 27.53
CA ALA A 180 45.12 -2.22 27.80
C ALA A 180 45.45 -2.34 29.30
N THR A 181 44.69 -1.68 30.18
CA THR A 181 44.90 -1.75 31.65
C THR A 181 44.53 -3.12 32.21
N THR A 182 43.50 -3.78 31.67
CA THR A 182 43.13 -5.15 32.09
C THR A 182 44.20 -6.20 31.74
N SER A 183 44.97 -5.96 30.67
CA SER A 183 46.03 -6.86 30.22
C SER A 183 47.37 -6.68 30.95
N SER A 184 47.60 -5.51 31.57
CA SER A 184 48.87 -5.14 32.22
C SER A 184 48.84 -5.18 33.76
N PHE A 185 47.67 -5.42 34.38
CA PHE A 185 47.52 -5.52 35.84
C PHE A 185 47.01 -6.91 36.29
N LYS A 186 47.70 -7.98 35.87
CA LYS A 186 47.78 -9.22 36.66
C LYS A 186 49.17 -9.35 37.27
N VAL A 187 49.57 -8.39 38.10
CA VAL A 187 50.67 -8.62 39.04
C VAL A 187 50.08 -9.43 40.19
N SER A 188 50.30 -10.74 40.15
CA SER A 188 50.02 -11.63 41.27
C SER A 188 50.95 -11.26 42.43
N ALA A 189 50.42 -10.46 43.36
CA ALA A 189 51.02 -10.30 44.68
C ALA A 189 50.96 -11.65 45.41
N LYS A 190 51.96 -12.50 45.20
CA LYS A 190 52.28 -13.61 46.11
C LYS A 190 53.06 -13.02 47.28
N LEU A 191 52.33 -12.42 48.22
CA LEU A 191 52.82 -12.20 49.58
C LEU A 191 53.01 -13.59 50.19
N TYR A 192 54.25 -14.08 50.22
CA TYR A 192 54.59 -15.19 51.10
C TYR A 192 54.71 -14.62 52.51
N SER A 193 53.70 -14.89 53.34
CA SER A 193 53.80 -14.80 54.79
C SER A 193 54.11 -16.19 55.35
N LEU A 194 55.23 -16.26 56.10
CA LEU A 194 55.73 -17.34 56.96
C LEU A 194 56.26 -18.60 56.27
#